data_AF-A0A5N8Z4M3-F1
#
_entry.id   AF-A0A5N8Z4M3-F1
#
_cell.length_a   1.000
_cell.length_b   1.000
_cell.length_c   1.000
_cell.angle_alpha   90.00
_cell.angle_beta   90.00
_cell.angle_gamma   90.00
#
_symmetry.space_group_name_H-M   'P 1'
#
loop_
_entity.id
_entity.type
_entity.pdbx_description
1 polymer ?
#
loop_
_entity_poly.entity_id
_entity_poly.type
_entity_poly.pdbx_seq_one_letter_code
_entity_poly.pdbx_strand_id
1 'polypeptide(L)'
;MSHVPETHPRYESLRLRDAIVDGIEYGITSVHGLIAHGRGEAFDYLLGERTHDFANKAIHAAVAMLTTAEEPVLSVNGNAAALVADELVALANYLRCPLEINLFHKSKKRERAIKKSLIASGAKEVLLPSSNVCLEGIDSNRGYVHPNGIYKADVVFVPLEDGD
;
A
#
# COMPACT_ATOMS: atom_id res chain seq x y z
N MET A 1 11.14 -20.32 -9.04
CA MET A 1 11.50 -19.77 -7.72
C MET A 1 12.09 -20.87 -6.87
N SER A 2 13.12 -20.56 -6.09
CA SER A 2 13.72 -21.51 -5.15
C SER A 2 12.80 -21.69 -3.96
N HIS A 3 12.38 -22.92 -3.65
CA HIS A 3 11.74 -23.23 -2.38
C HIS A 3 12.73 -22.98 -1.24
N VAL A 4 12.74 -21.76 -0.70
CA VAL A 4 13.50 -21.43 0.50
C VAL A 4 12.76 -22.05 1.69
N PRO A 5 13.40 -22.92 2.50
CA PRO A 5 12.76 -23.47 3.68
C PRO A 5 12.38 -22.37 4.67
N GLU A 6 11.25 -22.51 5.37
CA GLU A 6 10.82 -21.57 6.43
C GLU A 6 11.85 -21.42 7.55
N THR A 7 12.68 -22.45 7.77
CA THR A 7 13.77 -22.42 8.75
C THR A 7 14.98 -21.61 8.30
N HIS A 8 15.01 -21.12 7.05
CA HIS A 8 16.13 -20.35 6.54
C HIS A 8 16.16 -18.96 7.21
N PRO A 9 17.33 -18.46 7.67
CA PRO A 9 17.42 -17.19 8.39
C PRO A 9 17.00 -15.96 7.55
N ARG A 10 16.82 -16.14 6.24
CA ARG A 10 16.41 -15.09 5.29
C ARG A 10 15.07 -15.39 4.62
N TYR A 11 14.31 -16.33 5.16
CA TYR A 11 13.05 -16.77 4.57
C TYR A 11 12.11 -15.60 4.28
N GLU A 12 11.84 -14.75 5.26
CA GLU A 12 10.93 -13.60 5.08
C GLU A 12 11.42 -12.61 4.01
N SER A 13 12.70 -12.20 4.07
CA SER A 13 13.27 -11.31 3.06
C SER A 13 13.15 -11.89 1.64
N LEU A 14 13.40 -13.20 1.47
CA LEU A 14 13.27 -13.84 0.15
C LEU A 14 11.82 -14.02 -0.29
N ARG A 15 10.92 -14.38 0.63
CA ARG A 15 9.47 -14.50 0.36
C ARG A 15 8.87 -13.17 -0.09
N LEU A 16 9.22 -12.06 0.57
CA LEU A 16 8.72 -10.73 0.23
C LEU A 16 9.27 -10.24 -1.13
N ARG A 17 10.51 -10.60 -1.47
CA ARG A 17 11.06 -10.34 -2.83
C ARG A 17 10.28 -11.08 -3.89
N ASP A 18 10.01 -12.37 -3.68
CA ASP A 18 9.22 -13.18 -4.62
C ASP A 18 7.81 -12.59 -4.77
N ALA A 19 7.15 -12.17 -3.69
CA ALA A 19 5.85 -11.51 -3.75
C ALA A 19 5.84 -10.23 -4.60
N ILE A 20 6.91 -9.42 -4.54
CA ILE A 20 7.05 -8.23 -5.38
C ILE A 20 7.28 -8.58 -6.85
N VAL A 21 8.06 -9.64 -7.13
CA VAL A 21 8.31 -10.16 -8.48
C VAL A 21 7.02 -10.71 -9.09
N ASP A 22 6.28 -11.53 -8.35
CA ASP A 22 4.94 -12.03 -8.71
C ASP A 22 3.98 -10.88 -8.99
N GLY A 23 4.07 -9.82 -8.18
CA GLY A 23 3.35 -8.58 -8.41
C GLY A 23 3.57 -7.97 -9.80
N ILE A 24 4.75 -8.12 -10.41
CA ILE A 24 4.99 -7.63 -11.78
C ILE A 24 4.25 -8.53 -12.77
N GLU A 25 4.39 -9.85 -12.61
CA GLU A 25 3.78 -10.84 -13.50
C GLU A 25 2.25 -10.70 -13.51
N TYR A 26 1.66 -10.40 -12.35
CA TYR A 26 0.23 -10.12 -12.20
C TYR A 26 -0.18 -8.69 -12.58
N GLY A 27 0.77 -7.82 -12.91
CA GLY A 27 0.52 -6.43 -13.32
C GLY A 27 0.08 -5.51 -12.18
N ILE A 28 0.42 -5.84 -10.94
CA ILE A 28 0.13 -5.10 -9.71
C ILE A 28 1.27 -4.10 -9.43
N THR A 29 2.51 -4.58 -9.35
CA THR A 29 3.71 -3.76 -9.12
C THR A 29 4.28 -3.22 -10.43
N SER A 30 5.28 -2.35 -10.34
CA SER A 30 6.07 -1.89 -11.48
C SER A 30 7.54 -2.29 -11.28
N VAL A 31 8.33 -2.24 -12.34
CA VAL A 31 9.79 -2.44 -12.24
C VAL A 31 10.42 -1.44 -11.26
N HIS A 32 9.94 -0.19 -11.22
CA HIS A 32 10.38 0.79 -10.22
C HIS A 32 10.00 0.40 -8.79
N GLY A 33 8.89 -0.33 -8.62
CA GLY A 33 8.47 -0.91 -7.35
C GLY A 33 9.48 -1.92 -6.78
N LEU A 34 10.19 -2.67 -7.63
CA LEU A 34 11.26 -3.58 -7.18
C LEU A 34 12.44 -2.81 -6.63
N ILE A 35 12.83 -1.74 -7.32
CA ILE A 35 13.91 -0.86 -6.87
C ILE A 35 13.53 -0.20 -5.54
N ALA A 36 12.29 0.26 -5.41
CA ALA A 36 11.77 0.81 -4.16
C ALA A 36 11.78 -0.21 -3.02
N HIS A 37 11.40 -1.46 -3.28
CA HIS A 37 11.49 -2.54 -2.30
C HIS A 37 12.93 -2.78 -1.84
N GLY A 38 13.90 -2.83 -2.77
CA GLY A 38 15.31 -2.98 -2.43
C GLY A 38 15.87 -1.82 -1.58
N ARG A 39 15.40 -0.58 -1.79
CA ARG A 39 15.71 0.54 -0.88
C ARG A 39 15.16 0.32 0.51
N GLY A 40 13.92 -0.16 0.61
CA GLY A 40 13.29 -0.52 1.88
C GLY A 40 14.08 -1.60 2.62
N GLU A 41 14.46 -2.68 1.94
CA GLU A 41 15.30 -3.73 2.51
C GLU A 41 16.63 -3.18 3.04
N ALA A 42 17.29 -2.27 2.32
CA ALA A 42 18.53 -1.66 2.79
C ALA A 42 18.38 -0.95 4.15
N PHE A 43 17.28 -0.20 4.35
CA PHE A 43 16.98 0.39 5.66
C PHE A 43 16.60 -0.66 6.70
N ASP A 44 15.89 -1.71 6.30
CA ASP A 44 15.48 -2.78 7.20
C ASP A 44 16.70 -3.54 7.77
N TYR A 45 17.74 -3.78 6.94
CA TYR A 45 19.04 -4.30 7.43
C TYR A 45 19.67 -3.37 8.48
N LEU A 46 19.64 -2.06 8.25
CA LEU A 46 20.21 -1.08 9.19
C LEU A 46 19.42 -1.03 10.51
N LEU A 47 18.12 -1.27 10.44
CA LEU A 47 17.23 -1.34 11.60
C LEU A 47 17.24 -2.75 12.24
N GLY A 48 17.87 -3.75 11.63
CA GLY A 48 17.92 -5.10 12.15
C GLY A 48 16.60 -5.85 12.04
N GLU A 49 15.83 -5.60 10.98
CA GLU A 49 14.68 -6.41 10.53
C GLU A 49 13.64 -6.67 11.63
N ARG A 50 13.33 -5.63 12.40
CA ARG A 50 12.37 -5.72 13.52
C ARG A 50 11.63 -4.41 13.74
N THR A 51 10.45 -4.51 14.33
CA THR A 51 9.71 -3.34 14.81
C THR A 51 10.36 -2.80 16.09
N HIS A 52 10.79 -1.54 16.05
CA HIS A 52 11.39 -0.85 17.20
C HIS A 52 10.35 -0.11 18.04
N ASP A 53 10.72 0.27 19.26
CA ASP A 53 9.84 0.99 20.18
C ASP A 53 9.34 2.33 19.63
N PHE A 54 10.17 3.04 18.87
CA PHE A 54 9.75 4.28 18.21
C PHE A 54 8.67 4.03 17.15
N ALA A 55 8.79 2.92 16.41
CA ALA A 55 7.81 2.51 15.42
C ALA A 55 6.51 2.05 16.09
N ASN A 56 6.60 1.27 17.18
CA ASN A 56 5.44 0.88 17.98
C ASN A 56 4.69 2.11 18.51
N LYS A 57 5.38 3.12 19.03
CA LYS A 57 4.74 4.38 19.48
C LYS A 57 4.01 5.09 18.34
N ALA A 58 4.63 5.19 17.16
CA ALA A 58 4.01 5.80 15.98
C ALA A 58 2.79 5.01 15.50
N ILE A 59 2.85 3.67 15.50
CA ILE A 59 1.74 2.78 15.16
C ILE A 59 0.54 3.03 16.10
N HIS A 60 0.77 3.11 17.42
CA HIS A 60 -0.32 3.39 18.38
C HIS A 60 -0.97 4.75 18.12
N ALA A 61 -0.18 5.79 17.84
CA ALA A 61 -0.70 7.11 17.50
C ALA A 61 -1.50 7.10 16.19
N ALA A 62 -0.99 6.44 15.15
CA ALA A 62 -1.67 6.31 13.87
C ALA A 62 -3.00 5.55 13.99
N VAL A 63 -3.02 4.47 14.77
CA VAL A 63 -4.26 3.73 15.07
C VAL A 63 -5.27 4.64 15.78
N ALA A 64 -4.84 5.41 16.79
CA ALA A 64 -5.73 6.36 17.46
C ALA A 64 -6.34 7.34 16.45
N MET A 65 -5.51 8.00 15.61
CA MET A 65 -5.97 8.92 14.58
C MET A 65 -6.99 8.27 13.62
N LEU A 66 -6.65 7.09 13.08
CA LEU A 66 -7.52 6.38 12.14
C LEU A 66 -8.85 5.95 12.77
N THR A 67 -8.84 5.50 14.03
CA THR A 67 -10.06 5.06 14.72
C THR A 67 -10.98 6.19 15.18
N THR A 68 -10.45 7.41 15.31
CA THR A 68 -11.21 8.60 15.68
C THR A 68 -11.60 9.48 14.49
N ALA A 69 -11.10 9.16 13.30
CA ALA A 69 -11.40 9.88 12.07
C ALA A 69 -12.86 9.72 11.66
N GLU A 70 -13.44 10.76 11.08
CA GLU A 70 -14.81 10.74 10.55
C GLU A 70 -14.85 10.08 9.17
N GLU A 71 -13.84 10.33 8.32
CA GLU A 71 -13.73 9.86 6.95
C GLU A 71 -12.31 9.33 6.66
N PRO A 72 -11.83 8.31 7.39
CA PRO A 72 -10.51 7.75 7.15
C PRO A 72 -10.43 7.09 5.77
N VAL A 73 -9.26 7.14 5.13
CA VAL A 73 -9.01 6.43 3.87
C VAL A 73 -7.66 5.73 3.89
N LEU A 74 -7.63 4.48 3.42
CA LEU A 74 -6.38 3.73 3.22
C LEU A 74 -5.98 3.80 1.74
N SER A 75 -4.88 4.51 1.46
CA SER A 75 -4.30 4.56 0.12
C SER A 75 -3.57 3.25 -0.20
N VAL A 76 -3.74 2.74 -1.43
CA VAL A 76 -3.14 1.50 -1.89
C VAL A 76 -2.39 1.70 -3.20
N ASN A 77 -1.08 1.47 -3.16
CA ASN A 77 -0.25 1.35 -4.35
C ASN A 77 0.06 -0.13 -4.68
N GLY A 78 0.79 -0.35 -5.78
CA GLY A 78 1.12 -1.69 -6.23
C GLY A 78 1.98 -2.51 -5.25
N ASN A 79 2.94 -1.89 -4.57
CA ASN A 79 3.80 -2.60 -3.63
C ASN A 79 3.02 -3.00 -2.38
N ALA A 80 2.20 -2.10 -1.85
CA ALA A 80 1.34 -2.39 -0.71
C ALA A 80 0.36 -3.54 -1.02
N ALA A 81 -0.27 -3.51 -2.20
CA ALA A 81 -1.16 -4.58 -2.65
C ALA A 81 -0.45 -5.93 -2.87
N ALA A 82 0.80 -5.94 -3.34
CA ALA A 82 1.54 -7.19 -3.55
C ALA A 82 2.04 -7.81 -2.23
N LEU A 83 2.35 -6.98 -1.23
CA LEU A 83 2.94 -7.45 0.02
C LEU A 83 1.90 -7.81 1.09
N VAL A 84 0.85 -6.99 1.23
CA VAL A 84 -0.04 -7.00 2.40
C VAL A 84 -1.50 -6.70 2.05
N ALA A 85 -2.00 -7.24 0.94
CA ALA A 85 -3.40 -7.04 0.54
C ALA A 85 -4.39 -7.51 1.61
N ASP A 86 -4.17 -8.68 2.21
CA ASP A 86 -5.07 -9.24 3.21
C ASP A 86 -5.13 -8.37 4.48
N GLU A 87 -3.98 -7.88 4.94
CA GLU A 87 -3.88 -7.00 6.11
C GLU A 87 -4.49 -5.63 5.86
N LEU A 88 -4.29 -5.05 4.66
CA LEU A 88 -4.95 -3.78 4.28
C LEU A 88 -6.46 -3.94 4.25
N VAL A 89 -6.96 -5.05 3.72
CA VAL A 89 -8.40 -5.34 3.70
C VAL A 89 -8.94 -5.57 5.11
N ALA A 90 -8.21 -6.29 5.96
CA ALA A 90 -8.59 -6.49 7.36
C ALA A 90 -8.67 -5.14 8.11
N LEU A 91 -7.68 -4.26 7.92
CA LEU A 91 -7.65 -2.93 8.52
C LEU A 91 -8.80 -2.05 7.99
N ALA A 92 -9.04 -2.02 6.68
CA ALA A 92 -10.15 -1.29 6.07
C ALA A 92 -11.51 -1.76 6.61
N ASN A 93 -11.69 -3.08 6.74
CA ASN A 93 -12.90 -3.66 7.29
C ASN A 93 -13.11 -3.31 8.78
N TYR A 94 -12.03 -3.26 9.56
CA TYR A 94 -12.08 -2.85 10.96
C TYR A 94 -12.46 -1.38 11.11
N LEU A 95 -11.82 -0.51 10.32
CA LEU A 95 -12.09 0.94 10.30
C LEU A 95 -13.41 1.30 9.60
N ARG A 96 -14.00 0.35 8.85
CA ARG A 96 -15.18 0.56 7.99
C ARG A 96 -14.96 1.67 6.98
N CYS A 97 -13.79 1.69 6.37
CA CYS A 97 -13.35 2.73 5.47
C CYS A 97 -12.99 2.18 4.08
N PRO A 98 -13.00 3.01 3.02
CA PRO A 98 -12.61 2.56 1.70
C PRO A 98 -11.10 2.34 1.57
N LEU A 99 -10.73 1.45 0.66
CA LEU A 99 -9.38 1.40 0.08
C LEU A 99 -9.40 2.23 -1.21
N GLU A 100 -8.50 3.21 -1.34
CA GLU A 100 -8.36 4.00 -2.56
C GLU A 100 -7.07 3.65 -3.29
N ILE A 101 -7.17 3.25 -4.56
CA ILE A 101 -5.99 3.02 -5.39
C ILE A 101 -5.39 4.36 -5.78
N ASN A 102 -4.14 4.60 -5.41
CA ASN A 102 -3.39 5.79 -5.78
C ASN A 102 -2.03 5.37 -6.36
N LEU A 103 -1.76 5.81 -7.59
CA LEU A 103 -0.58 5.38 -8.35
C LEU A 103 0.17 6.58 -8.92
N PHE A 104 1.50 6.55 -8.81
CA PHE A 104 2.37 7.54 -9.44
C PHE A 104 2.24 7.60 -10.97
N HIS A 105 2.21 6.43 -11.62
CA HIS A 105 2.00 6.31 -13.06
C HIS A 105 0.57 5.85 -13.37
N LYS A 106 -0.18 6.70 -14.06
CA LYS A 106 -1.54 6.39 -14.51
C LYS A 106 -1.56 5.11 -15.34
N SER A 107 -2.35 4.14 -14.91
CA SER A 107 -2.50 2.88 -15.65
C SER A 107 -3.78 2.16 -15.25
N LYS A 108 -4.79 2.28 -16.11
CA LYS A 108 -6.07 1.56 -15.95
C LYS A 108 -5.89 0.05 -15.85
N LYS A 109 -4.86 -0.51 -16.49
CA LYS A 109 -4.55 -1.94 -16.40
C LYS A 109 -4.08 -2.31 -14.98
N ARG A 110 -3.15 -1.54 -14.41
CA ARG A 110 -2.65 -1.78 -13.05
C ARG A 110 -3.71 -1.52 -11.99
N GLU A 111 -4.47 -0.44 -12.13
CA GLU A 111 -5.61 -0.14 -11.26
C GLU A 111 -6.60 -1.31 -11.19
N ARG A 112 -6.95 -1.92 -12.33
CA ARG A 112 -7.82 -3.10 -12.36
C ARG A 112 -7.18 -4.33 -11.73
N ALA A 113 -5.88 -4.55 -11.94
CA ALA A 113 -5.16 -5.68 -11.35
C ALA A 113 -5.12 -5.58 -9.82
N ILE A 114 -4.77 -4.40 -9.30
CA ILE A 114 -4.77 -4.10 -7.86
C ILE A 114 -6.19 -4.27 -7.30
N LYS A 115 -7.20 -3.68 -7.95
CA LYS A 115 -8.60 -3.81 -7.51
C LYS A 115 -9.03 -5.28 -7.44
N LYS A 116 -8.67 -6.09 -8.44
CA LYS A 116 -8.98 -7.52 -8.46
C LYS A 116 -8.30 -8.26 -7.31
N SER A 117 -7.03 -7.95 -7.02
CA SER A 117 -6.29 -8.53 -5.90
C SER A 117 -6.95 -8.18 -4.56
N LEU A 118 -7.28 -6.91 -4.31
CA LEU A 118 -7.95 -6.49 -3.08
C LEU A 118 -9.34 -7.14 -2.91
N ILE A 119 -10.12 -7.23 -3.99
CA ILE A 119 -11.44 -7.92 -3.95
C ILE A 119 -11.27 -9.41 -3.65
N ALA A 120 -10.26 -10.06 -4.22
CA ALA A 120 -9.96 -11.46 -3.93
C ALA A 120 -9.57 -11.68 -2.45
N SER A 121 -8.92 -10.69 -1.83
CA SER A 121 -8.64 -10.62 -0.39
C SER A 121 -9.86 -10.24 0.48
N GLY A 122 -11.02 -9.96 -0.13
CA GLY A 122 -12.27 -9.67 0.59
C GLY A 122 -12.59 -8.18 0.79
N ALA A 123 -11.96 -7.28 0.01
CA ALA A 123 -12.27 -5.85 0.06
C ALA A 123 -13.74 -5.59 -0.31
N LYS A 124 -14.46 -4.85 0.56
CA LYS A 124 -15.85 -4.45 0.31
C LYS A 124 -15.96 -3.24 -0.60
N GLU A 125 -15.06 -2.28 -0.42
CA GLU A 125 -15.05 -1.02 -1.16
C GLU A 125 -13.64 -0.68 -1.63
N VAL A 126 -13.47 -0.61 -2.94
CA VAL A 126 -12.22 -0.21 -3.59
C VAL A 126 -12.49 0.91 -4.59
N LEU A 127 -12.05 2.11 -4.21
CA LEU A 127 -12.14 3.33 -4.99
C LEU A 127 -11.02 3.40 -6.02
N LEU A 128 -11.33 3.98 -7.18
CA LEU A 128 -10.39 4.25 -8.26
C LEU A 128 -10.16 5.75 -8.37
N PRO A 129 -8.95 6.20 -8.76
CA PRO A 129 -8.68 7.61 -8.92
C PRO A 129 -9.54 8.19 -10.05
N SER A 130 -10.01 9.43 -9.88
CA SER A 130 -10.85 10.13 -10.85
C SER A 130 -10.06 11.24 -11.52
N SER A 131 -10.30 11.49 -12.81
CA SER A 131 -9.75 12.67 -13.50
C SER A 131 -10.49 13.98 -13.16
N ASN A 132 -11.57 13.90 -12.40
CA ASN A 132 -12.44 15.06 -12.14
C ASN A 132 -11.97 15.91 -10.96
N VAL A 133 -11.11 15.35 -10.11
CA VAL A 133 -10.65 15.96 -8.87
C VAL A 133 -9.15 15.79 -8.81
N CYS A 134 -8.45 16.91 -8.61
CA CYS A 134 -7.01 16.96 -8.47
C CYS A 134 -6.66 17.72 -7.20
N LEU A 135 -5.78 17.15 -6.37
CA LEU A 135 -5.19 17.83 -5.23
C LEU A 135 -4.30 18.98 -5.70
N GLU A 136 -4.34 20.10 -5.00
CA GLU A 136 -3.48 21.24 -5.25
C GLU A 136 -2.06 20.95 -4.77
N GLY A 137 -1.04 21.32 -5.56
CA GLY A 137 0.37 21.17 -5.19
C GLY A 137 1.01 19.83 -5.54
N ILE A 138 0.26 18.88 -6.12
CA ILE A 138 0.78 17.57 -6.55
C ILE A 138 0.75 17.47 -8.07
N ASP A 139 1.92 17.53 -8.71
CA ASP A 139 2.06 17.48 -10.17
C ASP A 139 1.97 16.05 -10.74
N SER A 140 2.21 15.04 -9.90
CA SER A 140 2.16 13.63 -10.30
C SER A 140 0.72 13.13 -10.46
N ASN A 141 0.53 11.94 -11.05
CA ASN A 141 -0.83 11.38 -11.16
C ASN A 141 -1.48 11.09 -9.81
N ARG A 142 -0.71 11.14 -8.71
CA ARG A 142 -1.22 10.96 -7.35
C ARG A 142 -2.15 12.07 -6.92
N GLY A 143 -2.02 13.25 -7.51
CA GLY A 143 -2.96 14.34 -7.31
C GLY A 143 -4.38 13.98 -7.74
N TYR A 144 -4.56 13.05 -8.69
CA TYR A 144 -5.89 12.59 -9.10
C TYR A 144 -6.44 11.56 -8.13
N VAL A 145 -7.46 11.96 -7.38
CA VAL A 145 -8.06 11.19 -6.30
C VAL A 145 -9.55 10.96 -6.52
N HIS A 146 -10.14 10.05 -5.75
CA HIS A 146 -11.58 9.82 -5.82
C HIS A 146 -12.34 10.91 -5.02
N PRO A 147 -13.43 11.50 -5.56
CA PRO A 147 -14.20 12.55 -4.88
C PRO A 147 -14.76 12.12 -3.52
N ASN A 148 -15.09 10.82 -3.39
CA ASN A 148 -15.61 10.23 -2.16
C ASN A 148 -14.55 9.45 -1.35
N GLY A 149 -13.27 9.62 -1.67
CA GLY A 149 -12.18 9.00 -0.92
C GLY A 149 -11.23 10.08 -0.41
N ILE A 150 -9.96 10.01 -0.82
CA ILE A 150 -8.88 10.89 -0.34
C ILE A 150 -9.29 12.38 -0.40
N TYR A 151 -10.06 12.80 -1.40
CA TYR A 151 -10.47 14.20 -1.53
C TYR A 151 -11.29 14.74 -0.35
N LYS A 152 -12.12 13.91 0.28
CA LYS A 152 -12.97 14.30 1.41
C LYS A 152 -12.47 13.77 2.76
N ALA A 153 -11.33 13.08 2.75
CA ALA A 153 -10.80 12.41 3.93
C ALA A 153 -10.23 13.41 4.93
N ASP A 154 -10.43 13.15 6.22
CA ASP A 154 -9.81 13.89 7.32
C ASP A 154 -8.49 13.23 7.76
N VAL A 155 -8.36 11.91 7.60
CA VAL A 155 -7.11 11.16 7.82
C VAL A 155 -6.86 10.19 6.66
N VAL A 156 -5.65 10.21 6.10
CA VAL A 156 -5.23 9.29 5.03
C VAL A 156 -4.00 8.50 5.45
N PHE A 157 -4.06 7.17 5.34
CA PHE A 157 -2.89 6.31 5.49
C PHE A 157 -2.24 6.07 4.13
N VAL A 158 -0.99 6.51 3.96
CA VAL A 158 -0.22 6.43 2.72
C VAL A 158 1.05 5.58 2.90
N PRO A 159 1.00 4.25 2.68
CA PRO A 159 2.16 3.38 2.82
C PRO A 159 3.05 3.40 1.57
N LEU A 160 4.38 3.40 1.77
CA LEU A 160 5.38 3.33 0.69
C LEU A 160 5.16 4.43 -0.36
N GLU A 161 5.09 5.67 0.12
CA GLU A 161 4.70 6.83 -0.68
C GLU A 161 5.91 7.65 -1.14
N ASP A 162 5.72 8.37 -2.25
CA ASP A 162 6.63 9.40 -2.72
C ASP A 162 6.52 10.66 -1.82
N GLY A 163 7.47 11.58 -1.93
CA GLY A 163 7.58 12.73 -1.02
C GLY A 163 6.88 14.01 -1.48
N ASP A 164 6.40 14.04 -2.73
CA ASP A 164 5.67 15.14 -3.38
C ASP A 164 4.19 15.19 -2.95
#